data_AF-A0A3R7LEZ0-F1
#
_entry.id   AF-A0A3R7LEZ0-F1
#
_cell.length_a   1.000
_cell.length_b   1.000
_cell.length_c   1.000
_cell.angle_alpha   90.00
_cell.angle_beta   90.00
_cell.angle_gamma   90.00
#
_symmetry.space_group_name_H-M   'P 1'
#
loop_
_entity.id
_entity.type
_entity.pdbx_description
1 polymer ?
#
loop_
_entity_poly.entity_id
_entity_poly.type
_entity_poly.pdbx_seq_one_letter_code
_entity_poly.pdbx_strand_id
1 'polypeptide(L)'
;MYNGLEAISVKGTGLSGYVQRSKAAVSQLAKFTPAEYADDAPPAAVNPLEALRSAKENRELAARLQRHEALRSIQLKVCTYREERAAGGVAVDVVDRECRTLYDSLMRNYLDAEGEARQAAAAAEAQKTAERFAAAFRVRPGAAGEAFDRVQREAERRAAEEERRNALEQKIAERVKRVKGETGRGGR
;
A
#
# COMPACT_ATOMS: atom_id res chain seq x y z
N MET A 1 15.46 23.11 56.76
CA MET A 1 16.29 22.03 57.36
C MET A 1 17.33 21.64 56.35
N TYR A 2 18.61 21.52 56.73
CA TYR A 2 19.64 20.99 55.84
C TYR A 2 19.66 19.46 56.01
N ASN A 3 19.62 18.72 54.89
CA ASN A 3 19.41 17.27 54.85
C ASN A 3 20.62 16.46 55.36
N GLY A 4 21.00 16.62 56.64
CA GLY A 4 22.16 15.94 57.24
C GLY A 4 23.52 16.43 56.73
N LEU A 5 23.55 17.57 56.01
CA LEU A 5 24.75 18.15 55.39
C LEU A 5 25.43 19.23 56.26
N GLU A 6 24.90 19.50 57.45
CA GLU A 6 25.49 20.45 58.39
C GLU A 6 26.65 19.83 59.18
N ALA A 7 27.61 20.65 59.58
CA ALA A 7 28.53 20.28 60.64
C ALA A 7 27.74 20.12 61.95
N ILE A 8 27.93 18.99 62.64
CA ILE A 8 27.18 18.59 63.85
C ILE A 8 27.21 19.67 64.95
N SER A 9 28.24 20.53 64.97
CA SER A 9 28.27 21.75 65.78
C SER A 9 29.11 22.82 65.10
N VAL A 10 28.60 24.05 65.05
CA VAL A 10 29.31 25.23 64.51
C VAL A 10 30.26 25.83 65.57
N LYS A 11 30.00 25.58 66.86
CA LYS A 11 30.78 26.14 67.96
C LYS A 11 32.16 25.46 68.05
N GLY A 12 33.21 26.27 68.05
CA GLY A 12 34.61 25.81 68.09
C GLY A 12 35.26 25.65 66.72
N THR A 13 34.51 25.77 65.63
CA THR A 13 35.05 25.69 64.25
C THR A 13 35.60 27.02 63.73
N GLY A 14 35.23 28.14 64.37
CA GLY A 14 35.61 29.49 63.93
C GLY A 14 34.91 29.96 62.63
N LEU A 15 33.95 29.19 62.12
CA LEU A 15 33.21 29.48 60.89
C LEU A 15 31.76 29.87 61.19
N SER A 16 31.11 30.55 60.24
CA SER A 16 29.71 30.99 60.37
C SER A 16 28.68 29.84 60.32
N GLY A 17 29.10 28.62 59.98
CA GLY A 17 28.20 27.48 59.81
C GLY A 17 27.27 27.58 58.59
N TYR A 18 27.48 28.58 57.72
CA TYR A 18 26.67 28.77 56.52
C TYR A 18 27.00 27.72 55.46
N VAL A 19 26.02 26.87 55.14
CA VAL A 19 26.15 25.80 54.15
C VAL A 19 25.50 26.24 52.83
N GLN A 20 26.26 26.25 51.75
CA GLN A 20 25.74 26.53 50.41
C GLN A 20 25.63 25.26 49.58
N ARG A 21 24.55 25.15 48.79
CA ARG A 21 24.41 24.08 47.81
C ARG A 21 25.40 24.32 46.66
N SER A 22 26.28 23.35 46.40
CA SER A 22 27.23 23.42 45.29
C SER A 22 26.52 23.41 43.94
N LYS A 23 26.81 24.41 43.09
CA LYS A 23 26.30 24.47 41.70
C LYS A 23 26.78 23.29 40.84
N ALA A 24 27.94 22.71 41.15
CA ALA A 24 28.46 21.54 40.46
C ALA A 24 27.69 20.25 40.81
N ALA A 25 27.15 20.14 42.03
CA ALA A 25 26.28 19.02 42.38
C ALA A 25 24.96 19.07 41.59
N VAL A 26 24.47 20.28 41.28
CA VAL A 26 23.27 20.47 40.44
C VAL A 26 23.51 19.99 39.02
N SER A 27 24.67 20.32 38.42
CA SER A 27 24.99 19.89 37.06
C SER A 27 25.32 18.40 36.94
N GLN A 28 25.82 17.76 38.00
CA GLN A 28 26.03 16.31 38.03
C GLN A 28 24.72 15.54 38.21
N LEU A 29 23.81 15.99 39.08
CA LEU A 29 22.47 15.41 39.19
C LEU A 29 21.68 15.54 37.88
N ALA A 30 21.85 16.64 37.14
CA ALA A 30 21.24 16.85 35.83
C ALA A 30 21.66 15.82 34.77
N LYS A 31 22.81 15.12 34.95
CA LYS A 31 23.25 14.04 34.04
C LYS A 31 22.53 12.72 34.29
N PHE A 32 21.94 12.54 35.47
CA PHE A 32 21.29 11.31 35.90
C PHE A 32 19.77 11.45 36.05
N THR A 33 19.24 12.67 36.03
CA THR A 33 17.82 12.90 35.80
C THR A 33 17.52 12.63 34.33
N PRO A 34 16.62 11.68 33.99
CA PRO A 34 16.16 11.53 32.62
C PRO A 34 15.58 12.88 32.20
N ALA A 35 15.98 13.36 31.03
CA ALA A 35 15.42 14.56 30.43
C ALA A 35 13.91 14.35 30.29
N GLU A 36 13.14 14.87 31.24
CA GLU A 36 11.71 15.05 31.07
C GLU A 36 11.51 15.88 29.81
N TYR A 37 10.91 15.27 28.79
CA TYR A 37 10.17 15.94 27.70
C TYR A 37 10.80 17.23 27.17
N ALA A 38 12.07 17.19 26.78
CA ALA A 38 12.61 18.19 25.86
C ALA A 38 12.41 17.66 24.43
N ASP A 39 11.39 18.18 23.74
CA ASP A 39 11.09 17.94 22.32
C ASP A 39 12.24 18.35 21.36
N ASP A 40 13.35 18.89 21.88
CA ASP A 40 14.48 19.43 21.11
C ASP A 40 15.76 18.56 21.14
N ALA A 41 15.67 17.29 21.56
CA ALA A 41 16.75 16.34 21.29
C ALA A 41 16.73 15.95 19.80
N PRO A 42 17.80 16.15 19.01
CA PRO A 42 17.82 15.66 17.64
C PRO A 42 17.60 14.13 17.69
N PRO A 43 16.69 13.59 16.85
CA PRO A 43 16.39 12.18 16.88
C PRO A 43 17.70 11.40 16.73
N ALA A 44 17.89 10.39 17.58
CA ALA A 44 19.04 9.51 17.50
C ALA A 44 19.21 9.08 16.03
N ALA A 45 20.44 9.11 15.51
CA ALA A 45 20.73 8.73 14.13
C ALA A 45 20.37 7.23 13.95
N VAL A 46 19.13 6.96 13.55
CA VAL A 46 18.63 5.60 13.37
C VAL A 46 19.32 5.02 12.15
N ASN A 47 19.98 3.87 12.32
CA ASN A 47 20.58 3.14 11.23
C ASN A 47 19.50 2.83 10.17
N PRO A 48 19.69 3.20 8.89
CA PRO A 48 18.66 3.03 7.86
C PRO A 48 18.24 1.57 7.66
N LEU A 49 19.15 0.61 7.89
CA LEU A 49 18.81 -0.82 7.80
C LEU A 49 17.92 -1.27 8.96
N GLU A 50 18.15 -0.73 10.16
CA GLU A 50 17.32 -1.01 11.33
C GLU A 50 15.94 -0.38 11.18
N ALA A 51 15.86 0.84 10.64
CA ALA A 51 14.60 1.49 10.30
C ALA A 51 13.77 0.68 9.27
N LEU A 52 14.43 0.07 8.28
CA LEU A 52 13.74 -0.79 7.31
C LEU A 52 13.26 -2.11 7.93
N ARG A 53 14.04 -2.71 8.85
CA ARG A 53 13.63 -3.93 9.56
C ARG A 53 12.45 -3.65 10.49
N SER A 54 12.54 -2.60 11.31
CA SER A 54 11.45 -2.21 12.21
C SER A 54 10.20 -1.81 11.44
N ALA A 55 10.32 -1.14 10.29
CA ALA A 55 9.18 -0.83 9.45
C ALA A 55 8.48 -2.09 8.89
N LYS A 56 9.22 -3.16 8.58
CA LYS A 56 8.62 -4.44 8.16
C LYS A 56 7.92 -5.13 9.32
N GLU A 57 8.58 -5.24 10.47
CA GLU A 57 8.00 -5.83 11.68
C GLU A 57 6.74 -5.08 12.13
N ASN A 58 6.77 -3.75 12.11
CA ASN A 58 5.60 -2.92 12.44
C ASN A 58 4.44 -3.15 11.47
N ARG A 59 4.71 -3.34 10.18
CA ARG A 59 3.66 -3.67 9.20
C ARG A 59 3.04 -5.03 9.48
N GLU A 60 3.85 -6.03 9.83
CA GLU A 60 3.34 -7.37 10.19
C GLU A 60 2.50 -7.33 11.46
N LEU A 61 2.95 -6.60 12.49
CA LEU A 61 2.20 -6.42 13.73
C LEU A 61 0.88 -5.68 13.50
N ALA A 62 0.91 -4.61 12.69
CA ALA A 62 -0.30 -3.88 12.32
C ALA A 62 -1.31 -4.77 11.58
N ALA A 63 -0.84 -5.61 10.65
CA ALA A 63 -1.70 -6.56 9.94
C ALA A 63 -2.31 -7.61 10.89
N ARG A 64 -1.54 -8.13 11.84
CA ARG A 64 -2.06 -9.05 12.88
C ARG A 64 -3.11 -8.38 13.75
N LEU A 65 -2.88 -7.12 14.13
CA LEU A 65 -3.79 -6.35 14.95
C LEU A 65 -5.11 -6.10 14.22
N GLN A 66 -5.07 -5.67 12.95
CA GLN A 66 -6.25 -5.51 12.10
C GLN A 66 -7.05 -6.82 11.98
N ARG A 67 -6.35 -7.95 11.82
CA ARG A 67 -6.97 -9.27 11.79
C ARG A 67 -7.74 -9.57 13.07
N HIS A 68 -7.09 -9.32 14.21
CA HIS A 68 -7.69 -9.54 15.52
C HIS A 68 -8.89 -8.61 15.76
N GLU A 69 -8.80 -7.35 15.38
CA GLU A 69 -9.91 -6.39 15.46
C GLU A 69 -11.11 -6.84 14.63
N ALA A 70 -10.88 -7.31 13.40
CA ALA A 70 -11.93 -7.85 12.54
C ALA A 70 -12.63 -9.06 13.17
N LEU A 71 -11.87 -10.04 13.66
CA LEU A 71 -12.43 -11.23 14.33
C LEU A 71 -13.19 -10.86 15.62
N ARG A 72 -12.64 -9.95 16.42
CA ARG A 72 -13.30 -9.46 17.62
C ARG A 72 -14.60 -8.73 17.30
N SER A 73 -14.64 -7.95 16.22
CA SER A 73 -15.86 -7.26 15.78
C SER A 73 -16.99 -8.24 15.44
N ILE A 74 -16.67 -9.40 14.85
CA ILE A 74 -17.63 -10.47 14.56
C ILE A 74 -18.16 -11.07 15.86
N GLN A 75 -17.26 -11.41 16.79
CA GLN A 75 -17.64 -11.96 18.09
C GLN A 75 -18.55 -11.00 18.87
N LEU A 76 -18.21 -9.72 18.89
CA LEU A 76 -19.03 -8.70 19.55
C LEU A 76 -20.43 -8.62 18.94
N LYS A 77 -20.56 -8.61 17.60
CA LYS A 77 -21.87 -8.62 16.93
C LYS A 77 -22.72 -9.84 17.32
N VAL A 78 -22.11 -11.01 17.45
CA VAL A 78 -22.82 -12.23 17.86
C VAL A 78 -23.25 -12.15 19.34
N CYS A 79 -22.38 -11.62 20.21
CA CYS A 79 -22.71 -11.41 21.61
C CYS A 79 -23.85 -10.39 21.79
N THR A 80 -23.79 -9.24 21.11
CA THR A 80 -24.87 -8.23 21.20
C THR A 80 -26.18 -8.79 20.68
N TYR A 81 -26.15 -9.53 19.56
CA TYR A 81 -27.34 -10.22 19.04
C TYR A 81 -27.93 -11.22 20.05
N ARG A 82 -27.07 -11.99 20.72
CA ARG A 82 -27.49 -12.94 21.76
C ARG A 82 -28.18 -12.23 22.91
N GLU A 83 -27.61 -11.13 23.39
CA GLU A 83 -28.16 -10.32 24.48
C GLU A 83 -29.52 -9.71 24.11
N GLU A 84 -29.65 -9.16 22.89
CA GLU A 84 -30.91 -8.61 22.38
C GLU A 84 -32.02 -9.67 22.31
N ARG A 85 -31.70 -10.86 21.80
CA ARG A 85 -32.67 -11.97 21.70
C ARG A 85 -33.05 -12.55 23.05
N ALA A 86 -32.09 -12.66 23.97
CA ALA A 86 -32.34 -13.09 25.33
C ALA A 86 -33.24 -12.09 26.08
N ALA A 87 -33.00 -10.78 25.92
CA ALA A 87 -33.85 -9.73 26.48
C ALA A 87 -35.27 -9.74 25.90
N GLY A 88 -35.41 -10.13 24.63
CA GLY A 88 -36.70 -10.34 23.97
C GLY A 88 -37.46 -11.60 24.39
N GLY A 89 -36.93 -12.40 25.32
CA GLY A 89 -37.58 -13.60 25.84
C GLY A 89 -37.62 -14.79 24.86
N VAL A 90 -36.74 -14.80 23.85
CA VAL A 90 -36.61 -15.92 22.92
C VAL A 90 -35.97 -17.12 23.63
N ALA A 91 -36.42 -18.33 23.33
CA ALA A 91 -35.89 -19.55 23.91
C ALA A 91 -34.38 -19.72 23.59
N VAL A 92 -33.59 -20.10 24.60
CA VAL A 92 -32.12 -20.13 24.54
C VAL A 92 -31.59 -21.04 23.43
N ASP A 93 -32.25 -22.16 23.17
CA ASP A 93 -31.90 -23.12 22.13
C ASP A 93 -32.08 -22.55 20.71
N VAL A 94 -33.10 -21.71 20.51
CA VAL A 94 -33.31 -20.98 19.26
C VAL A 94 -32.24 -19.91 19.10
N VAL A 95 -31.97 -19.12 20.14
CA VAL A 95 -30.93 -18.09 20.12
C VAL A 95 -29.56 -18.68 19.82
N ASP A 96 -29.19 -19.79 20.46
CA ASP A 96 -27.90 -20.44 20.23
C ASP A 96 -27.76 -20.96 18.78
N ARG A 97 -28.85 -21.45 18.16
CA ARG A 97 -28.84 -21.83 16.73
C ARG A 97 -28.66 -20.62 15.83
N GLU A 98 -29.39 -19.53 16.07
CA GLU A 98 -29.29 -18.29 15.31
C GLU A 98 -27.91 -17.63 15.47
N CYS A 99 -27.34 -17.62 16.66
CA CYS A 99 -26.00 -17.11 16.91
C CYS A 99 -24.92 -17.90 16.16
N ARG A 100 -25.07 -19.23 16.08
CA ARG A 100 -24.16 -20.09 15.29
C ARG A 100 -24.26 -19.78 13.80
N THR A 101 -25.47 -19.71 13.24
CA THR A 101 -25.64 -19.39 11.81
C THR A 101 -25.16 -17.98 11.48
N LEU A 102 -25.41 -17.01 12.36
CA LEU A 102 -24.90 -15.65 12.23
C LEU A 102 -23.37 -15.63 12.25
N TYR A 103 -22.74 -16.29 13.24
CA TYR A 103 -21.29 -16.41 13.32
C TYR A 103 -20.70 -17.03 12.06
N ASP A 104 -21.24 -18.15 11.60
CA ASP A 104 -20.76 -18.84 10.40
C ASP A 104 -20.89 -17.96 9.15
N SER A 105 -22.00 -17.23 9.01
CA SER A 105 -22.20 -16.30 7.89
C SER A 105 -21.20 -15.13 7.89
N LEU A 106 -20.96 -14.53 9.07
CA LEU A 106 -20.02 -13.43 9.22
C LEU A 106 -18.57 -13.89 9.01
N MET A 107 -18.25 -15.10 9.47
CA MET A 107 -16.93 -15.70 9.28
C MET A 107 -16.66 -16.01 7.82
N ARG A 108 -17.64 -16.54 7.07
CA ARG A 108 -17.52 -16.75 5.62
C ARG A 108 -17.23 -15.45 4.89
N ASN A 109 -18.04 -14.42 5.12
CA ASN A 109 -17.84 -13.10 4.50
C ASN A 109 -16.45 -12.51 4.81
N TYR A 110 -15.96 -12.71 6.04
CA TYR A 110 -14.63 -12.26 6.42
C TYR A 110 -13.52 -13.06 5.72
N LEU A 111 -13.65 -14.38 5.60
CA LEU A 111 -12.69 -15.22 4.89
C LEU A 111 -12.65 -14.92 3.39
N ASP A 112 -13.81 -14.68 2.79
CA ASP A 112 -13.94 -14.29 1.38
C ASP A 112 -13.25 -12.94 1.15
N ALA A 113 -13.53 -11.94 2.00
CA ALA A 113 -12.87 -10.63 1.94
C ALA A 113 -11.35 -10.72 2.17
N GLU A 114 -10.87 -11.57 3.10
CA GLU A 114 -9.43 -11.82 3.26
C GLU A 114 -8.83 -12.48 2.01
N GLY A 115 -9.55 -13.41 1.38
CA GLY A 115 -9.14 -14.07 0.16
C GLY A 115 -8.97 -13.09 -1.00
N GLU A 116 -9.98 -12.25 -1.23
CA GLU A 116 -9.95 -11.19 -2.23
C GLU A 116 -8.82 -10.18 -1.98
N ALA A 117 -8.63 -9.76 -0.72
CA ALA A 117 -7.55 -8.85 -0.36
C ALA A 117 -6.17 -9.45 -0.64
N ARG A 118 -5.97 -10.74 -0.36
CA ARG A 118 -4.71 -11.44 -0.67
C ARG A 118 -4.49 -11.57 -2.17
N GLN A 119 -5.52 -11.88 -2.93
CA GLN A 119 -5.43 -11.95 -4.40
C GLN A 119 -5.10 -10.58 -5.00
N ALA A 120 -5.75 -9.51 -4.53
CA ALA A 120 -5.48 -8.14 -4.95
C ALA A 120 -4.03 -7.72 -4.60
N ALA A 121 -3.55 -8.07 -3.40
CA ALA A 121 -2.17 -7.80 -3.00
C ALA A 121 -1.16 -8.53 -3.90
N ALA A 122 -1.39 -9.83 -4.18
CA ALA A 122 -0.55 -10.61 -5.07
C ALA A 122 -0.54 -10.05 -6.50
N ALA A 123 -1.70 -9.63 -7.02
CA ALA A 123 -1.80 -8.99 -8.33
C ALA A 123 -1.05 -7.65 -8.38
N ALA A 124 -1.14 -6.83 -7.33
CA ALA A 124 -0.42 -5.58 -7.23
C ALA A 124 1.11 -5.79 -7.13
N GLU A 125 1.57 -6.83 -6.44
CA GLU A 125 2.99 -7.20 -6.41
C GLU A 125 3.48 -7.72 -7.77
N ALA A 126 2.67 -8.51 -8.47
CA ALA A 126 2.96 -8.95 -9.83
C ALA A 126 3.07 -7.77 -10.81
N GLN A 127 2.21 -6.76 -10.69
CA GLN A 127 2.31 -5.54 -11.50
C GLN A 127 3.58 -4.74 -11.18
N LYS A 128 3.88 -4.50 -9.90
CA LYS A 128 5.11 -3.78 -9.49
C LYS A 128 6.38 -4.48 -9.96
N THR A 129 6.39 -5.82 -9.96
CA THR A 129 7.54 -6.58 -10.48
C THR A 129 7.61 -6.47 -12.00
N ALA A 130 6.50 -6.61 -12.73
CA ALA A 130 6.45 -6.41 -14.17
C ALA A 130 6.92 -5.01 -14.60
N GLU A 131 6.50 -3.96 -13.90
CA GLU A 131 6.96 -2.58 -14.13
C GLU A 131 8.47 -2.44 -13.89
N ARG A 132 9.01 -3.05 -12.83
CA ARG A 132 10.45 -3.07 -12.55
C ARG A 132 11.24 -3.80 -13.62
N PHE A 133 10.72 -4.92 -14.13
CA PHE A 133 11.32 -5.64 -15.25
C PHE A 133 11.29 -4.80 -16.53
N ALA A 134 10.15 -4.20 -16.86
CA ALA A 134 10.02 -3.31 -18.02
C ALA A 134 11.02 -2.14 -17.94
N ALA A 135 11.18 -1.54 -16.76
CA ALA A 135 12.16 -0.48 -16.53
C ALA A 135 13.61 -0.98 -16.70
N ALA A 136 13.95 -2.16 -16.17
CA ALA A 136 15.29 -2.75 -16.28
C ALA A 136 15.69 -3.02 -17.74
N PHE A 137 14.74 -3.45 -18.58
CA PHE A 137 14.94 -3.69 -20.00
C PHE A 137 14.64 -2.46 -20.88
N ARG A 138 14.41 -1.28 -20.28
CA ARG A 138 14.05 -0.03 -20.97
C ARG A 138 12.87 -0.18 -21.93
N VAL A 139 11.95 -1.08 -21.62
CA VAL A 139 10.68 -1.23 -22.34
C VAL A 139 9.84 0.01 -22.04
N ARG A 140 9.60 0.84 -23.06
CA ARG A 140 8.76 2.03 -22.89
C ARG A 140 7.35 1.59 -22.46
N PRO A 141 6.75 2.23 -21.44
CA PRO A 141 5.35 1.98 -21.12
C PRO A 141 4.50 2.28 -22.37
N GLY A 142 3.84 1.26 -22.90
CA GLY A 142 3.10 1.29 -24.18
C GLY A 142 3.64 0.37 -25.29
N ALA A 143 4.90 -0.09 -25.20
CA ALA A 143 5.51 -0.91 -26.26
C ALA A 143 4.95 -2.33 -26.38
N ALA A 144 4.33 -2.86 -25.33
CA ALA A 144 3.71 -4.20 -25.37
C ALA A 144 2.51 -4.26 -26.34
N GLY A 145 1.82 -3.13 -26.58
CA GLY A 145 0.76 -3.02 -27.60
C GLY A 145 1.29 -2.66 -28.99
N GLU A 146 2.38 -1.89 -29.08
CA GLU A 146 2.93 -1.42 -30.37
C GLU A 146 3.45 -2.55 -31.26
N ALA A 147 3.91 -3.67 -30.71
CA ALA A 147 4.35 -4.82 -31.49
C ALA A 147 3.19 -5.52 -32.22
N PHE A 148 2.00 -5.56 -31.59
CA PHE A 148 0.78 -6.09 -32.19
C PHE A 148 0.15 -5.07 -33.16
N ASP A 149 0.21 -3.79 -32.82
CA ASP A 149 -0.29 -2.69 -33.66
C ASP A 149 0.56 -2.47 -34.92
N ARG A 150 1.87 -2.78 -34.90
CA ARG A 150 2.69 -2.71 -36.12
C ARG A 150 2.25 -3.72 -37.17
N VAL A 151 1.93 -4.95 -36.76
CA VAL A 151 1.47 -5.99 -37.69
C VAL A 151 0.11 -5.63 -38.28
N GLN A 152 -0.81 -5.09 -37.45
CA GLN A 152 -2.11 -4.63 -37.93
C GLN A 152 -1.99 -3.40 -38.85
N ARG A 153 -1.17 -2.42 -38.49
CA ARG A 153 -0.91 -1.23 -39.34
C ARG A 153 -0.18 -1.57 -40.64
N GLU A 154 0.71 -2.57 -40.63
CA GLU A 154 1.34 -3.07 -41.86
C GLU A 154 0.35 -3.82 -42.75
N ALA A 155 -0.57 -4.58 -42.17
CA ALA A 155 -1.65 -5.23 -42.92
C ALA A 155 -2.61 -4.19 -43.55
N GLU A 156 -3.01 -3.17 -42.79
CA GLU A 156 -3.83 -2.06 -43.30
C GLU A 156 -3.13 -1.25 -44.38
N ARG A 157 -1.81 -1.00 -44.24
CA ARG A 157 -1.02 -0.34 -45.29
C ARG A 157 -0.94 -1.16 -46.58
N ARG A 158 -0.77 -2.48 -46.48
CA ARG A 158 -0.74 -3.35 -47.66
C ARG A 158 -2.09 -3.37 -48.38
N ALA A 159 -3.20 -3.47 -47.63
CA ALA A 159 -4.54 -3.41 -48.20
C ALA A 159 -4.79 -2.06 -48.93
N ALA A 160 -4.39 -0.95 -48.32
CA ALA A 160 -4.52 0.38 -48.95
C ALA A 160 -3.61 0.56 -50.19
N GLU A 161 -2.43 -0.04 -50.21
CA GLU A 161 -1.54 -0.04 -51.38
C GLU A 161 -2.08 -0.94 -52.52
N GLU A 162 -2.68 -2.08 -52.20
CA GLU A 162 -3.35 -2.95 -53.17
C GLU A 162 -4.56 -2.28 -53.80
N GLU A 163 -5.40 -1.59 -53.01
CA GLU A 163 -6.52 -0.79 -53.54
C GLU A 163 -6.06 0.32 -54.48
N ARG A 164 -4.95 1.01 -54.15
CA ARG A 164 -4.36 2.04 -55.01
C ARG A 164 -3.81 1.45 -56.32
N ARG A 165 -3.17 0.28 -56.26
CA ARG A 165 -2.71 -0.44 -57.47
C ARG A 165 -3.89 -0.84 -58.34
N ASN A 166 -4.93 -1.44 -57.77
CA ASN A 166 -6.14 -1.85 -58.50
C ASN A 166 -6.84 -0.65 -59.15
N ALA A 167 -6.92 0.50 -58.46
CA ALA A 167 -7.50 1.72 -59.03
C ALA A 167 -6.67 2.29 -60.21
N LEU A 168 -5.34 2.18 -60.15
CA LEU A 168 -4.46 2.58 -61.25
C LEU A 168 -4.57 1.61 -62.43
N GLU A 169 -4.61 0.31 -62.16
CA GLU A 169 -4.79 -0.73 -63.18
C GLU A 169 -6.14 -0.58 -63.90
N GLN A 170 -7.22 -0.26 -63.19
CA GLN A 170 -8.52 0.03 -63.80
C GLN A 170 -8.47 1.27 -64.69
N LYS A 171 -7.81 2.36 -64.25
CA LYS A 171 -7.63 3.57 -65.07
C LYS A 171 -6.82 3.30 -66.34
N ILE A 172 -5.80 2.44 -66.24
CA ILE A 172 -5.00 2.01 -67.40
C ILE A 172 -5.86 1.14 -68.33
N ALA A 173 -6.63 0.19 -67.79
CA ALA A 173 -7.51 -0.67 -68.58
C ALA A 173 -8.60 0.13 -69.32
N GLU A 174 -9.19 1.13 -68.68
CA GLU A 174 -10.15 2.04 -69.32
C GLU A 174 -9.50 2.86 -70.45
N ARG A 175 -8.29 3.39 -70.22
CA ARG A 175 -7.53 4.10 -71.27
C ARG A 175 -7.23 3.20 -72.46
N VAL A 176 -6.77 1.98 -72.21
CA VAL A 176 -6.49 1.00 -73.28
C VAL A 176 -7.77 0.62 -74.03
N LYS A 177 -8.91 0.47 -73.33
CA LYS A 177 -10.22 0.21 -73.95
C LYS A 177 -10.68 1.37 -74.85
N ARG A 178 -10.46 2.62 -74.45
CA ARG A 178 -10.77 3.80 -75.28
C ARG A 178 -9.92 3.84 -76.56
N VAL A 179 -8.61 3.64 -76.44
CA VAL A 179 -7.70 3.62 -77.60
C VAL A 179 -8.02 2.48 -78.58
N LYS A 180 -8.40 1.30 -78.06
CA LYS A 180 -8.81 0.16 -78.89
C LYS A 180 -10.19 0.36 -79.56
N GLY A 181 -11.08 1.14 -78.93
CA GLY A 181 -12.36 1.54 -79.52
C GLY A 181 -12.20 2.57 -80.65
N GLU A 182 -11.19 3.44 -80.58
CA GLU A 182 -10.89 4.44 -81.61
C GLU A 182 -10.21 3.83 -82.84
N THR A 183 -9.31 2.86 -82.64
CA THR A 183 -8.66 2.13 -83.75
C THR A 183 -9.58 1.15 -84.49
N GLY A 184 -10.67 0.70 -83.86
CA GLY A 184 -11.72 -0.10 -84.53
C GLY A 184 -12.68 0.71 -85.41
N ARG A 185 -12.67 2.05 -85.33
CA ARG A 185 -13.53 2.94 -86.13
C ARG A 185 -12.84 3.50 -87.39
N GLY A 186 -11.57 3.17 -87.61
CA GLY A 186 -10.76 3.58 -88.76
C GLY A 186 -10.45 2.46 -89.76
N GLY A 187 -11.21 1.36 -89.73
CA GLY A 187 -11.06 0.23 -90.65
C GLY A 187 -12.31 0.02 -91.52
N ARG A 188 -12.56 0.92 -92.46
CA ARG A 188 -13.31 0.70 -93.70
C ARG A 188 -12.75 1.61 -94.78
#